data_AF-X1GXW2-F1
#
_entry.id   AF-X1GXW2-F1
#
_cell.length_a   1.000
_cell.length_b   1.000
_cell.length_c   1.000
_cell.angle_alpha   90.00
_cell.angle_beta   90.00
_cell.angle_gamma   90.00
#
_symmetry.space_group_name_H-M   'P 1'
#
loop_
_entity.id
_entity.type
_entity.pdbx_description
1 polymer ?
#
loop_
_entity_poly.entity_id
_entity_poly.type
_entity_poly.pdbx_seq_one_letter_code
_entity_poly.pdbx_strand_id
1 'polypeptide(L)'
;PNFIKNRIKKENLDFDGGIHGIEHAMIGILPFHIMCDRWDIGGISYAYHIDTNAPTIFIYDGFENGIGLAEKAFELINSIIKLTHQLIRDCKCQKGCPACIISPKCGDENRPLDKKASLLILEELVKLLNQK
;
A
#
# COMPACT_ATOMS: atom_id res chain seq x y z
N PRO A 1 3.27 8.38 -10.70
CA PRO A 1 3.93 9.27 -11.70
C PRO A 1 5.00 8.50 -12.50
N ASN A 2 5.14 8.77 -13.81
CA ASN A 2 6.08 8.04 -14.69
C ASN A 2 7.54 8.11 -14.22
N PHE A 3 7.96 9.22 -13.60
CA PHE A 3 9.32 9.37 -13.09
C PHE A 3 9.65 8.35 -11.98
N ILE A 4 8.69 8.02 -11.10
CA ILE A 4 8.88 7.03 -10.02
C ILE A 4 9.06 5.64 -10.63
N LYS A 5 8.21 5.28 -11.59
CA LYS A 5 8.30 4.00 -12.31
C LYS A 5 9.64 3.86 -13.03
N ASN A 6 10.12 4.93 -13.67
CA ASN A 6 11.42 4.95 -14.33
C ASN A 6 12.60 4.82 -13.34
N ARG A 7 12.52 5.49 -12.19
CA ARG A 7 13.53 5.37 -11.12
C ARG A 7 13.61 3.95 -10.59
N ILE A 8 12.47 3.33 -10.28
CA ILE A 8 12.38 1.95 -9.80
C ILE A 8 12.99 0.98 -10.81
N LYS A 9 12.63 1.12 -12.09
CA LYS A 9 13.24 0.31 -13.16
C LYS A 9 14.75 0.50 -13.25
N LYS A 10 15.26 1.74 -13.13
CA LYS A 10 16.71 2.03 -13.16
C LYS A 10 17.45 1.38 -11.98
N GLU A 11 16.83 1.27 -10.83
CA GLU A 11 17.38 0.59 -9.65
C GLU A 11 17.21 -0.94 -9.69
N ASN A 12 16.69 -1.50 -10.80
CA ASN A 12 16.39 -2.92 -10.98
C ASN A 12 15.45 -3.49 -9.90
N LEU A 13 14.45 -2.69 -9.53
CA LEU A 13 13.41 -3.02 -8.56
C LEU A 13 12.08 -3.30 -9.26
N ASP A 14 11.19 -4.02 -8.58
CA ASP A 14 9.87 -4.38 -9.09
C ASP A 14 8.81 -3.35 -8.68
N PHE A 15 8.28 -2.61 -9.66
CA PHE A 15 7.24 -1.60 -9.42
C PHE A 15 5.92 -2.22 -8.95
N ASP A 16 5.56 -3.35 -9.54
CA ASP A 16 4.29 -4.03 -9.28
C ASP A 16 4.37 -4.65 -7.88
N GLY A 17 5.50 -5.29 -7.57
CA GLY A 17 5.80 -5.77 -6.21
C GLY A 17 5.88 -4.65 -5.17
N GLY A 18 6.29 -3.45 -5.57
CA GLY A 18 6.29 -2.26 -4.72
C GLY A 18 4.87 -1.81 -4.34
N ILE A 19 3.98 -1.67 -5.32
CA ILE A 19 2.58 -1.28 -5.10
C ILE A 19 1.82 -2.35 -4.31
N HIS A 20 2.02 -3.63 -4.64
CA HIS A 20 1.42 -4.76 -3.93
C HIS A 20 1.87 -4.81 -2.45
N GLY A 21 3.14 -4.56 -2.18
CA GLY A 21 3.64 -4.46 -0.81
C GLY A 21 3.04 -3.28 -0.03
N ILE A 22 2.73 -2.16 -0.69
CA ILE A 22 2.06 -1.02 -0.08
C ILE A 22 0.62 -1.36 0.27
N GLU A 23 -0.12 -2.01 -0.65
CA GLU A 23 -1.49 -2.46 -0.40
C GLU A 23 -1.55 -3.32 0.87
N HIS A 24 -0.68 -4.34 0.98
CA HIS A 24 -0.58 -5.17 2.18
C HIS A 24 -0.33 -4.36 3.45
N ALA A 25 0.63 -3.44 3.41
CA ALA A 25 0.99 -2.62 4.55
C ALA A 25 -0.15 -1.68 4.95
N MET A 26 -0.86 -1.08 3.99
CA MET A 26 -2.01 -0.22 4.25
C MET A 26 -3.13 -0.99 4.95
N ILE A 27 -3.48 -2.19 4.45
CA ILE A 27 -4.48 -3.07 5.10
C ILE A 27 -4.06 -3.39 6.54
N GLY A 28 -2.78 -3.67 6.77
CA GLY A 28 -2.24 -3.94 8.10
C GLY A 28 -2.27 -2.74 9.06
N ILE A 29 -2.22 -1.52 8.52
CA ILE A 29 -2.20 -0.27 9.30
C ILE A 29 -3.60 0.29 9.58
N LEU A 30 -4.60 -0.03 8.78
CA LEU A 30 -5.97 0.50 8.93
C LEU A 30 -6.58 0.30 10.33
N PRO A 31 -6.45 -0.87 10.99
CA PRO A 31 -6.94 -1.09 12.35
C PRO A 31 -6.47 -0.04 13.37
N PHE A 32 -5.30 0.57 13.17
CA PHE A 32 -4.76 1.61 14.06
C PHE A 32 -5.46 2.97 13.92
N HIS A 33 -6.28 3.18 12.88
CA HIS A 33 -6.98 4.43 12.62
C HIS A 33 -8.50 4.31 12.74
N ILE A 34 -9.09 3.17 12.36
CA ILE A 34 -10.55 3.07 12.16
C ILE A 34 -11.22 1.93 12.95
N MET A 35 -10.59 1.43 14.02
CA MET A 35 -11.17 0.41 14.94
C MET A 35 -11.86 -0.75 14.23
N CYS A 36 -11.16 -1.39 13.28
CA CYS A 36 -11.62 -2.58 12.58
C CYS A 36 -10.62 -3.73 12.77
N ASP A 37 -11.01 -4.95 12.42
CA ASP A 37 -10.04 -6.01 12.18
C ASP A 37 -9.44 -5.85 10.78
N ARG A 38 -8.20 -6.32 10.58
CA ARG A 38 -7.63 -6.46 9.23
C ARG A 38 -8.48 -7.37 8.34
N TRP A 39 -9.26 -8.27 8.93
CA TRP A 39 -10.16 -9.20 8.25
C TRP A 39 -11.35 -8.50 7.59
N ASP A 40 -11.71 -7.33 8.09
CA ASP A 40 -12.83 -6.50 7.62
C ASP A 40 -12.51 -5.66 6.39
N ILE A 41 -11.24 -5.65 5.95
CA ILE A 41 -10.76 -4.86 4.82
C ILE A 41 -10.20 -5.75 3.71
N GLY A 42 -10.58 -5.45 2.47
CA GLY A 42 -9.96 -5.97 1.27
C GLY A 42 -9.11 -4.92 0.56
N GLY A 43 -8.27 -5.38 -0.35
CA GLY A 43 -7.53 -4.52 -1.25
C GLY A 43 -7.09 -5.26 -2.49
N ILE A 44 -6.74 -4.48 -3.50
CA ILE A 44 -6.13 -4.96 -4.74
C ILE A 44 -5.31 -3.84 -5.36
N SER A 45 -4.20 -4.21 -5.99
CA SER A 45 -3.28 -3.27 -6.61
C SER A 45 -3.11 -3.57 -8.10
N TYR A 46 -3.10 -2.50 -8.88
CA TYR A 46 -2.84 -2.55 -10.31
C TYR A 46 -1.70 -1.61 -10.65
N ALA A 47 -0.66 -2.14 -11.28
CA ALA A 47 0.44 -1.33 -11.80
C ALA A 47 0.01 -0.38 -12.94
N TYR A 48 -1.12 -0.68 -13.56
CA TYR A 48 -1.86 0.19 -14.47
C TYR A 48 -3.33 -0.24 -14.48
N HIS A 49 -4.23 0.66 -14.07
CA HIS A 49 -5.67 0.45 -14.15
C HIS A 49 -6.25 1.31 -15.27
N ILE A 50 -7.10 0.72 -16.11
CA ILE A 50 -7.59 1.35 -17.34
C ILE A 50 -8.44 2.59 -17.04
N ASP A 51 -9.34 2.51 -16.06
CA ASP A 51 -10.29 3.60 -15.78
C ASP A 51 -9.66 4.80 -15.09
N THR A 52 -8.61 4.58 -14.30
CA THR A 52 -7.86 5.67 -13.64
C THR A 52 -6.69 6.14 -14.51
N ASN A 53 -6.37 5.41 -15.57
CA ASN A 53 -5.20 5.60 -16.43
C ASN A 53 -3.89 5.76 -15.64
N ALA A 54 -3.78 5.06 -14.51
CA ALA A 54 -2.67 5.20 -13.56
C ALA A 54 -2.47 3.91 -12.75
N PRO A 55 -1.29 3.75 -12.10
CA PRO A 55 -1.15 2.76 -11.05
C PRO A 55 -2.08 3.09 -9.88
N THR A 56 -2.82 2.10 -9.39
CA THR A 56 -3.89 2.29 -8.41
C THR A 56 -3.86 1.19 -7.36
N ILE A 57 -4.01 1.59 -6.10
CA ILE A 57 -4.33 0.69 -4.99
C ILE A 57 -5.76 0.96 -4.60
N PHE A 58 -6.59 -0.07 -4.63
CA PHE A 58 -7.95 -0.03 -4.11
C PHE A 58 -7.95 -0.62 -2.71
N ILE A 59 -8.69 0.04 -1.80
CA ILE A 59 -8.98 -0.44 -0.45
C ILE A 59 -10.50 -0.36 -0.30
N TYR A 60 -11.11 -1.43 0.17
CA TYR A 60 -12.57 -1.54 0.24
C TYR A 60 -13.02 -2.36 1.45
N ASP A 61 -14.24 -2.13 1.89
CA ASP A 61 -14.91 -2.92 2.93
C ASP A 61 -15.02 -4.39 2.50
N GLY A 62 -14.61 -5.32 3.37
CA GLY A 62 -14.74 -6.75 3.16
C GLY A 62 -16.17 -7.30 3.35
N PHE A 63 -17.10 -6.43 3.75
CA PHE A 63 -18.51 -6.76 3.94
C PHE A 63 -19.34 -6.40 2.71
N GLU A 64 -20.33 -7.25 2.41
CA GLU A 64 -21.29 -6.98 1.34
C GLU A 64 -22.04 -5.67 1.58
N ASN A 65 -22.22 -4.88 0.52
CA ASN A 65 -22.79 -3.52 0.53
C ASN A 65 -21.96 -2.44 1.26
N GLY A 66 -20.87 -2.82 1.92
CA GLY A 66 -20.01 -1.91 2.69
C GLY A 66 -20.64 -1.45 4.01
N ILE A 67 -19.78 -1.17 4.99
CA ILE A 67 -20.21 -0.70 6.33
C ILE A 67 -19.57 0.64 6.71
N GLY A 68 -18.87 1.28 5.77
CA GLY A 68 -18.28 2.62 5.93
C GLY A 68 -16.82 2.64 6.37
N LEU A 69 -16.11 1.50 6.39
CA LEU A 69 -14.70 1.46 6.77
C LEU A 69 -13.81 2.17 5.74
N ALA A 70 -14.03 1.91 4.44
CA ALA A 70 -13.25 2.57 3.40
C ALA A 70 -13.53 4.07 3.33
N GLU A 71 -14.77 4.49 3.58
CA GLU A 71 -15.15 5.91 3.69
C GLU A 71 -14.37 6.58 4.83
N LYS A 72 -14.38 5.98 6.03
CA LYS A 72 -13.62 6.51 7.16
C LYS A 72 -12.11 6.49 6.92
N ALA A 73 -11.59 5.46 6.27
CA ALA A 73 -10.19 5.37 5.87
C ALA A 73 -9.81 6.52 4.93
N PHE A 74 -10.69 6.87 4.00
CA PHE A 74 -10.45 7.94 3.04
C PHE A 74 -10.32 9.31 3.73
N GLU A 75 -11.15 9.60 4.73
CA GLU A 75 -11.01 10.83 5.55
C GLU A 75 -9.64 10.93 6.23
N LEU A 76 -9.04 9.80 6.60
CA LEU A 76 -7.77 9.70 7.34
C LEU A 76 -6.59 9.33 6.44
N ILE A 77 -6.75 9.37 5.11
CA ILE A 77 -5.81 8.76 4.16
C ILE A 77 -4.38 9.28 4.31
N ASN A 78 -4.21 10.56 4.61
CA ASN A 78 -2.89 11.16 4.79
C ASN A 78 -2.15 10.56 5.99
N SER A 79 -2.84 10.36 7.11
CA SER A 79 -2.28 9.74 8.32
C SER A 79 -1.95 8.27 8.08
N ILE A 80 -2.83 7.55 7.38
CA ILE A 80 -2.64 6.15 7.01
C ILE A 80 -1.41 5.98 6.10
N ILE A 81 -1.26 6.81 5.07
CA ILE A 81 -0.09 6.76 4.17
C ILE A 81 1.21 7.04 4.94
N LYS A 82 1.21 8.04 5.84
CA LYS A 82 2.38 8.36 6.67
C LYS A 82 2.77 7.21 7.60
N LEU A 83 1.80 6.59 8.27
CA LEU A 83 2.05 5.45 9.16
C LEU A 83 2.48 4.20 8.38
N THR A 84 1.91 3.97 7.19
CA THR A 84 2.32 2.89 6.28
C THR A 84 3.78 3.06 5.86
N HIS A 85 4.18 4.28 5.47
CA HIS A 85 5.57 4.60 5.16
C HIS A 85 6.49 4.34 6.36
N GLN A 86 6.10 4.78 7.55
CA GLN A 86 6.86 4.57 8.78
C GLN A 86 7.05 3.07 9.08
N LEU A 87 5.98 2.28 8.99
CA LEU A 87 6.03 0.82 9.21
C LEU A 87 7.08 0.15 8.32
N ILE A 88 7.04 0.44 7.02
CA ILE A 88 7.95 -0.19 6.05
C ILE A 88 9.39 0.31 6.26
N ARG A 89 9.58 1.61 6.49
CA ARG A 89 10.89 2.24 6.70
C ARG A 89 11.59 1.70 7.95
N ASP A 90 10.87 1.62 9.07
CA ASP A 90 11.46 1.29 10.37
C ASP A 90 11.62 -0.23 10.58
N CYS A 91 10.96 -1.04 9.75
CA CYS A 91 11.14 -2.49 9.74
C CYS A 91 12.58 -2.87 9.35
N LYS A 92 13.25 -3.71 10.15
CA LYS A 92 14.66 -4.12 9.95
C LYS A 92 14.88 -5.19 8.89
N CYS A 93 13.82 -5.77 8.31
CA CYS A 93 13.96 -6.81 7.28
C CYS A 93 14.50 -6.23 5.96
N GLN A 94 15.19 -7.04 5.16
CA GLN A 94 15.75 -6.60 3.88
C GLN A 94 14.76 -6.73 2.72
N LYS A 95 14.09 -7.89 2.61
CA LYS A 95 13.27 -8.25 1.44
C LYS A 95 11.77 -8.02 1.62
N GLY A 96 11.32 -7.87 2.87
CA GLY A 96 9.90 -7.93 3.24
C GLY A 96 9.65 -9.06 4.25
N CYS A 97 8.72 -8.86 5.17
CA CYS A 97 8.32 -9.85 6.17
C CYS A 97 6.84 -9.65 6.59
N PRO A 98 6.25 -10.59 7.36
CA PRO A 98 4.86 -10.48 7.84
C PRO A 98 4.56 -9.23 8.67
N ALA A 99 5.59 -8.57 9.22
CA ALA A 99 5.43 -7.34 9.98
C ALA A 99 5.42 -6.07 9.11
N CYS A 100 5.64 -6.15 7.79
CA CYS A 100 5.61 -4.97 6.93
C CYS A 100 4.82 -5.14 5.63
N ILE A 101 5.22 -6.03 4.72
CA ILE A 101 4.66 -6.08 3.35
C ILE A 101 4.12 -7.46 2.95
N ILE A 102 4.19 -8.45 3.83
CA ILE A 102 3.61 -9.78 3.59
C ILE A 102 2.26 -9.83 4.30
N SER A 103 1.24 -10.28 3.57
CA SER A 103 -0.11 -10.45 4.08
C SER A 103 -0.51 -11.94 4.08
N PRO A 104 -1.00 -12.48 5.21
CA PRO A 104 -1.62 -13.81 5.23
C PRO A 104 -2.93 -13.91 4.43
N LYS A 105 -3.48 -12.79 3.95
CA LYS A 105 -4.69 -12.74 3.11
C LYS A 105 -4.40 -12.75 1.61
N CYS A 106 -3.14 -12.62 1.21
CA CYS A 106 -2.77 -12.47 -0.19
C CYS A 106 -3.15 -13.73 -0.98
N GLY A 107 -3.97 -13.56 -2.02
CA GLY A 107 -4.34 -14.64 -2.94
C GLY A 107 -3.23 -15.03 -3.92
N ASP A 108 -2.26 -14.14 -4.14
CA ASP A 108 -1.18 -14.31 -5.13
C ASP A 108 0.13 -14.81 -4.50
N GLU A 109 0.03 -15.64 -3.46
CA GLU A 109 1.19 -16.23 -2.75
C GLU A 109 2.24 -15.22 -2.27
N ASN A 110 1.81 -13.98 -1.99
CA ASN A 110 2.70 -12.86 -1.66
C ASN A 110 3.76 -12.59 -2.74
N ARG A 111 3.38 -12.67 -4.03
CA ARG A 111 4.27 -12.41 -5.16
C ARG A 111 3.56 -11.63 -6.29
N PRO A 112 4.26 -10.67 -6.93
CA PRO A 112 5.57 -10.13 -6.56
C PRO A 112 5.49 -9.26 -5.30
N LEU A 113 6.61 -9.11 -4.59
CA LEU A 113 6.76 -8.16 -3.47
C LEU A 113 8.18 -7.56 -3.49
N ASP A 114 8.27 -6.24 -3.35
CA ASP A 114 9.55 -5.53 -3.29
C ASP A 114 9.49 -4.40 -2.26
N LYS A 115 10.09 -4.65 -1.09
CA LYS A 115 10.12 -3.68 0.01
C LYS A 115 10.77 -2.36 -0.38
N LYS A 116 11.85 -2.40 -1.15
CA LYS A 116 12.61 -1.19 -1.50
C LYS A 116 11.80 -0.35 -2.49
N ALA A 117 11.13 -0.98 -3.44
CA ALA A 117 10.17 -0.30 -4.32
C ALA A 117 9.01 0.32 -3.53
N SER A 118 8.40 -0.42 -2.59
CA SER A 118 7.33 0.10 -1.72
C SER A 118 7.77 1.36 -0.96
N LEU A 119 8.97 1.32 -0.37
CA LEU A 119 9.52 2.45 0.38
C LEU A 119 9.72 3.68 -0.53
N LEU A 120 10.33 3.51 -1.71
CA LEU A 120 10.57 4.60 -2.65
C LEU A 120 9.27 5.25 -3.15
N ILE A 121 8.23 4.45 -3.42
CA ILE A 121 6.92 4.97 -3.84
C ILE A 121 6.29 5.78 -2.71
N LEU A 122 6.25 5.22 -1.49
CA LEU A 122 5.65 5.89 -0.33
C LEU A 122 6.41 7.16 0.08
N GLU A 123 7.74 7.17 -0.01
CA GLU A 123 8.55 8.35 0.28
C GLU A 123 8.14 9.54 -0.61
N GLU A 124 7.97 9.30 -1.92
CA GLU A 124 7.51 10.32 -2.86
C GLU A 124 6.06 10.73 -2.61
N LEU A 125 5.17 9.79 -2.28
CA LEU A 125 3.78 10.12 -1.90
C LEU A 125 3.73 11.00 -0.65
N VAL A 126 4.50 10.69 0.39
CA VAL A 126 4.57 11.49 1.62
C VAL A 126 5.12 12.89 1.35
N LYS A 127 6.13 13.03 0.48
CA LYS A 127 6.63 14.35 0.05
C LYS A 127 5.52 15.18 -0.62
N LEU A 128 4.76 14.59 -1.54
CA LEU A 128 3.65 15.26 -2.22
C LEU A 128 2.53 15.67 -1.26
N LEU A 129 2.23 14.83 -0.25
CA LEU A 129 1.20 15.14 0.75
C LEU A 129 1.59 16.31 1.67
N ASN A 130 2.87 16.48 1.96
CA ASN A 130 3.36 17.57 2.82
C ASN A 130 3.52 18.91 2.07
N GLN A 131 3.35 18.93 0.76
CA GLN A 131 3.40 20.15 -0.07
C GLN A 131 2.02 20.81 -0.25
N LYS A 132 0.95 20.18 0.24
CA LYS A 132 -0.41 20.72 0.30
C LYS A 132 -0.68 21.26 1.70
#